data_AF-A0A2N0QLZ5-F1
#
_entry.id   AF-A0A2N0QLZ5-F1
#
_cell.length_a   1.000
_cell.length_b   1.000
_cell.length_c   1.000
_cell.angle_alpha   90.00
_cell.angle_beta   90.00
_cell.angle_gamma   90.00
#
_symmetry.space_group_name_H-M   'P 1'
#
loop_
_entity.id
_entity.type
_entity.pdbx_description
1 polymer ?
#
loop_
_entity_poly.entity_id
_entity_poly.type
_entity_poly.pdbx_seq_one_letter_code
_entity_poly.pdbx_strand_id
1 'polypeptide(L)'
;MKKLLFTASLLATSLLFVGCQSTNDSENASENKTQNDTDKEKLEIVTSFYPIYEFTKEIVGDEANVSMLIPASIEPHDWEPAAKDLELIQNADALVFNNENMETWIDEIQNTVDTTNLAIIDASEGIELLPFSEGSHEHEHEHDHDHEEEAHDHEGGTHSHEGEAHDHEGESHNHEGETHDHEGHDHDEHGHHHEFDPHL
;
A
#
# COMPACT_ATOMS: atom_id res chain seq x y z
N MET A 1 39.31 -42.67 -60.03
CA MET A 1 38.18 -43.05 -59.15
C MET A 1 38.10 -42.10 -57.96
N LYS A 2 37.21 -41.10 -58.09
CA LYS A 2 36.38 -40.46 -57.04
C LYS A 2 36.98 -40.21 -55.63
N LYS A 3 37.86 -39.23 -55.46
CA LYS A 3 38.09 -38.53 -54.16
C LYS A 3 38.60 -37.09 -54.40
N LEU A 4 37.83 -36.25 -55.09
CA LEU A 4 38.25 -34.87 -55.43
C LEU A 4 37.12 -33.82 -55.26
N LEU A 5 36.11 -34.07 -54.42
CA LEU A 5 34.93 -33.20 -54.34
C LEU A 5 34.44 -32.88 -52.92
N PHE A 6 35.32 -32.74 -51.91
CA PHE A 6 34.86 -32.39 -50.55
C PHE A 6 35.68 -31.36 -49.75
N THR A 7 36.73 -30.75 -50.30
CA THR A 7 37.60 -29.82 -49.54
C THR A 7 37.49 -28.35 -49.97
N ALA A 8 36.37 -27.94 -50.56
CA ALA A 8 36.18 -26.59 -51.11
C ALA A 8 35.17 -25.71 -50.32
N SER A 9 34.86 -26.03 -49.06
CA SER A 9 33.84 -25.30 -48.29
C SER A 9 34.25 -24.83 -46.89
N LEU A 10 35.54 -24.87 -46.50
CA LEU A 10 35.94 -24.51 -45.13
C LEU A 10 37.19 -23.61 -45.02
N LEU A 11 37.50 -22.82 -46.06
CA LEU A 11 38.72 -22.01 -46.08
C LEU A 11 38.47 -20.60 -46.62
N ALA A 12 37.47 -19.90 -46.10
CA ALA A 12 37.08 -18.57 -46.57
C ALA A 12 36.83 -17.52 -45.47
N THR A 13 37.36 -17.67 -44.24
CA THR A 13 37.14 -16.62 -43.21
C THR A 13 38.28 -16.47 -42.19
N SER A 14 39.53 -16.76 -42.58
CA SER A 14 40.67 -16.43 -41.71
C SER A 14 41.79 -15.85 -42.54
N LEU A 15 41.72 -14.53 -42.76
CA LEU A 15 42.83 -13.64 -43.09
C LEU A 15 42.23 -12.25 -43.33
N LEU A 16 42.32 -11.36 -42.34
CA LEU A 16 42.80 -9.97 -42.54
C LEU A 16 43.26 -9.38 -41.18
N PHE A 17 44.58 -9.34 -41.00
CA PHE A 17 45.43 -8.30 -40.38
C PHE A 17 45.06 -7.74 -38.98
N VAL A 18 45.82 -8.04 -37.92
CA VAL A 18 47.09 -7.38 -37.50
C VAL A 18 46.96 -5.85 -37.42
N GLY A 19 46.79 -5.33 -36.21
CA GLY A 19 46.88 -3.92 -35.84
C GLY A 19 47.73 -3.76 -34.57
N CYS A 20 48.58 -2.74 -34.57
CA CYS A 20 49.80 -2.55 -33.75
C CYS A 20 49.69 -2.68 -32.23
N GLN A 21 50.75 -3.25 -31.66
CA GLN A 21 51.18 -3.04 -30.27
C GLN A 21 52.08 -1.79 -30.26
N SER A 22 51.68 -0.73 -29.55
CA SER A 22 52.52 0.45 -29.27
C SER A 22 52.49 0.73 -27.76
N THR A 23 53.66 0.49 -27.16
CA THR A 23 54.35 1.27 -26.12
C THR A 23 53.53 2.09 -25.12
N ASN A 24 53.72 1.77 -23.85
CA ASN A 24 53.48 2.68 -22.73
C ASN A 24 54.25 3.98 -22.93
N ASP A 25 53.54 5.05 -23.27
CA ASP A 25 53.94 6.42 -22.95
C ASP A 25 52.75 7.11 -22.29
N SER A 26 53.04 7.66 -21.12
CA SER A 26 52.15 8.42 -20.27
C SER A 26 51.86 9.78 -20.91
N GLU A 27 50.67 9.98 -21.47
CA GLU A 27 50.07 11.31 -21.61
C GLU A 27 48.57 11.26 -21.30
N ASN A 28 48.14 12.25 -20.51
CA ASN A 28 46.78 12.48 -20.06
C ASN A 28 45.75 12.39 -21.19
N ALA A 29 44.90 11.37 -21.14
CA ALA A 29 43.53 11.47 -21.61
C ALA A 29 42.65 11.02 -20.45
N SER A 30 42.30 11.99 -19.61
CA SER A 30 41.08 11.91 -18.81
C SER A 30 39.99 11.43 -19.75
N GLU A 31 39.56 10.19 -19.57
CA GLU A 31 38.25 9.73 -20.03
C GLU A 31 37.25 10.65 -19.33
N ASN A 32 37.03 11.83 -19.91
CA ASN A 32 35.72 12.45 -19.90
C ASN A 32 34.84 11.41 -20.59
N LYS A 33 34.34 10.47 -19.80
CA LYS A 33 33.02 9.91 -20.01
C LYS A 33 32.16 11.14 -20.24
N THR A 34 31.89 11.42 -21.50
CA THR A 34 30.91 12.41 -21.91
C THR A 34 29.63 11.96 -21.25
N GLN A 35 29.37 12.45 -20.04
CA GLN A 35 28.05 12.59 -19.46
C GLN A 35 27.34 13.59 -20.36
N ASN A 36 26.89 13.08 -21.49
CA ASN A 36 25.77 13.64 -22.22
C ASN A 36 24.54 12.89 -21.68
N ASP A 37 24.21 13.12 -20.42
CA ASP A 37 22.82 13.09 -20.02
C ASP A 37 22.51 14.54 -19.70
N THR A 38 21.82 15.16 -20.65
CA THR A 38 20.91 16.26 -20.38
C THR A 38 20.22 16.00 -19.05
N ASP A 39 20.59 16.72 -17.99
CA ASP A 39 19.78 16.87 -16.79
C ASP A 39 18.47 17.56 -17.22
N LYS A 40 17.58 16.81 -17.87
CA LYS A 40 16.17 17.15 -17.84
C LYS A 40 15.75 16.87 -16.42
N GLU A 41 15.38 17.94 -15.72
CA GLU A 41 14.64 17.86 -14.46
C GLU A 41 13.48 16.89 -14.69
N LYS A 42 13.53 15.73 -14.01
CA LYS A 42 12.49 14.72 -14.12
C LYS A 42 11.24 15.26 -13.46
N LEU A 43 10.08 14.86 -13.96
CA LEU A 43 8.81 15.21 -13.30
C LEU A 43 8.79 14.61 -11.90
N GLU A 44 8.34 15.38 -10.92
CA GLU A 44 8.09 14.93 -9.56
C GLU A 44 6.60 14.61 -9.42
N ILE A 45 6.28 13.32 -9.29
CA ILE A 45 4.90 12.83 -9.18
C ILE A 45 4.69 12.23 -7.80
N VAL A 46 3.68 12.73 -7.10
CA VAL A 46 3.22 12.21 -5.82
C VAL A 46 1.98 11.37 -6.07
N THR A 47 1.90 10.22 -5.42
CA THR A 47 0.76 9.29 -5.51
C THR A 47 0.22 9.00 -4.13
N SER A 48 -1.07 8.66 -4.03
CA SER A 48 -1.72 8.38 -2.75
C SER A 48 -1.17 7.09 -2.10
N PHE A 49 -1.59 5.92 -2.60
CA PHE A 49 -1.22 4.60 -2.07
C PHE A 49 -0.81 3.62 -3.18
N TYR A 50 -0.53 2.36 -2.80
CA TYR A 50 0.25 1.42 -3.60
C TYR A 50 -0.27 1.13 -5.02
N PRO A 51 -1.56 0.85 -5.28
CA PRO A 51 -2.05 0.61 -6.63
C PRO A 51 -1.84 1.84 -7.54
N ILE A 52 -2.13 3.04 -7.02
CA ILE A 52 -1.94 4.28 -7.78
C ILE A 52 -0.45 4.55 -8.03
N TYR A 53 0.39 4.30 -7.04
CA TYR A 53 1.84 4.34 -7.19
C TYR A 53 2.33 3.40 -8.31
N GLU A 54 1.89 2.14 -8.29
CA GLU A 54 2.34 1.11 -9.23
C GLU A 54 1.89 1.41 -10.66
N PHE A 55 0.62 1.76 -10.87
CA PHE A 55 0.11 2.17 -12.18
C PHE A 55 0.85 3.39 -12.72
N THR A 56 1.04 4.41 -11.88
CA THR A 56 1.76 5.62 -12.27
C THR A 56 3.20 5.30 -12.65
N LYS A 57 3.90 4.51 -11.81
CA LYS A 57 5.30 4.15 -12.03
C LYS A 57 5.48 3.37 -13.32
N GLU A 58 4.55 2.48 -13.64
CA GLU A 58 4.65 1.64 -14.83
C GLU A 58 4.31 2.36 -16.13
N ILE A 59 3.52 3.44 -16.06
CA ILE A 59 3.29 4.34 -17.18
C ILE A 59 4.52 5.23 -17.46
N VAL A 60 5.10 5.82 -16.42
CA VAL A 60 6.16 6.85 -16.58
C VAL A 60 7.57 6.28 -16.66
N GLY A 61 7.79 5.05 -16.17
CA GLY A 61 9.10 4.40 -16.18
C GLY A 61 10.19 5.24 -15.51
N ASP A 62 11.25 5.55 -16.26
CA ASP A 62 12.41 6.32 -15.80
C ASP A 62 12.33 7.82 -16.08
N GLU A 63 11.26 8.29 -16.73
CA GLU A 63 11.08 9.71 -17.14
C GLU A 63 10.63 10.62 -15.99
N ALA A 64 10.12 10.04 -14.89
CA ALA A 64 9.65 10.75 -13.72
C ALA A 64 10.12 10.08 -12.41
N ASN A 65 10.24 10.89 -11.37
CA ASN A 65 10.37 10.45 -9.99
C ASN A 65 8.95 10.28 -9.42
N VAL A 66 8.65 9.10 -8.91
CA VAL A 66 7.33 8.77 -8.35
C VAL A 66 7.49 8.45 -6.89
N SER A 67 6.73 9.13 -6.04
CA SER A 67 6.68 8.92 -4.60
C SER A 67 5.27 8.57 -4.16
N MET A 68 5.15 7.92 -3.00
CA MET A 68 3.88 7.45 -2.44
C MET A 68 3.70 8.03 -1.04
N LEU A 69 2.54 8.66 -0.79
CA LEU A 69 2.22 9.32 0.47
C LEU A 69 1.95 8.30 1.57
N ILE A 70 1.09 7.33 1.28
CA ILE A 70 0.60 6.33 2.23
C ILE A 70 1.48 5.09 2.10
N PRO A 71 2.33 4.78 3.10
CA PRO A 71 3.13 3.57 3.09
C PRO A 71 2.23 2.33 3.05
N ALA A 72 2.65 1.28 2.35
CA ALA A 72 1.89 0.02 2.23
C ALA A 72 1.60 -0.70 3.57
N SER A 73 2.18 -0.23 4.68
CA SER A 73 1.94 -0.73 6.03
C SER A 73 0.87 0.05 6.81
N ILE A 74 0.25 1.06 6.19
CA ILE A 74 -0.75 1.94 6.79
C ILE A 74 -2.06 1.76 6.03
N GLU A 75 -3.17 1.73 6.76
CA GLU A 75 -4.53 1.69 6.23
C GLU A 75 -4.84 3.00 5.46
N PRO A 76 -5.10 2.96 4.14
CA PRO A 76 -5.38 4.16 3.36
C PRO A 76 -6.71 4.85 3.68
N HIS A 77 -7.75 4.11 4.10
CA HIS A 77 -9.08 4.69 4.36
C HIS A 77 -9.08 5.77 5.45
N ASP A 78 -8.29 5.53 6.50
CA ASP A 78 -8.22 6.40 7.69
C ASP A 78 -7.01 7.36 7.66
N TRP A 79 -6.27 7.41 6.55
CA TRP A 79 -5.05 8.21 6.49
C TRP A 79 -5.36 9.68 6.20
N GLU A 80 -4.72 10.57 6.97
CA GLU A 80 -4.77 12.01 6.75
C GLU A 80 -3.35 12.59 6.51
N PRO A 81 -3.22 13.58 5.61
CA PRO A 81 -1.93 14.21 5.33
C PRO A 81 -1.42 15.06 6.49
N ALA A 82 -0.16 14.87 6.86
CA ALA A 82 0.53 15.78 7.77
C ALA A 82 1.09 17.00 7.01
N ALA A 83 1.51 18.03 7.73
CA ALA A 83 2.07 19.26 7.12
C ALA A 83 3.25 19.01 6.16
N LYS A 84 4.08 17.99 6.44
CA LYS A 84 5.18 17.58 5.55
C LYS A 84 4.69 17.01 4.21
N ASP A 85 3.53 16.37 4.23
CA ASP A 85 2.93 15.71 3.06
C ASP A 85 2.31 16.79 2.16
N LEU A 86 1.70 17.82 2.77
CA LEU A 86 1.26 19.02 2.06
C LEU A 86 2.42 19.75 1.36
N GLU A 87 3.57 19.88 2.03
CA GLU A 87 4.77 20.46 1.42
C GLU A 87 5.29 19.61 0.25
N LEU A 88 5.24 18.29 0.37
CA LEU A 88 5.63 17.37 -0.71
C LEU A 88 4.68 17.53 -1.91
N ILE A 89 3.37 17.57 -1.68
CA ILE A 89 2.35 17.78 -2.71
C ILE A 89 2.54 19.15 -3.37
N GLN A 90 2.76 20.21 -2.60
CA GLN A 90 2.91 21.57 -3.12
C GLN A 90 4.11 21.73 -4.06
N ASN A 91 5.18 20.95 -3.83
CA ASN A 91 6.40 21.01 -4.64
C ASN A 91 6.39 20.00 -5.80
N ALA A 92 5.35 19.18 -5.94
CA ALA A 92 5.22 18.21 -7.01
C ALA A 92 4.64 18.83 -8.30
N ASP A 93 4.95 18.21 -9.43
CA ASP A 93 4.32 18.55 -10.72
C ASP A 93 2.93 17.92 -10.83
N ALA A 94 2.72 16.75 -10.20
CA ALA A 94 1.43 16.07 -10.20
C ALA A 94 1.14 15.33 -8.88
N LEU A 95 -0.13 15.30 -8.51
CA LEU A 95 -0.72 14.44 -7.49
C LEU A 95 -1.70 13.48 -8.18
N VAL A 96 -1.46 12.18 -8.07
CA VAL A 96 -2.37 11.13 -8.59
C VAL A 96 -3.01 10.41 -7.41
N PHE A 97 -4.32 10.28 -7.41
CA PHE A 97 -5.09 9.59 -6.37
C PHE A 97 -6.17 8.70 -6.99
N ASN A 98 -6.81 7.85 -6.18
CA ASN A 98 -7.77 6.88 -6.68
C ASN A 98 -9.13 7.50 -6.99
N ASN A 99 -9.79 8.06 -5.97
CA ASN A 99 -11.00 8.88 -6.11
C ASN A 99 -11.33 9.56 -4.77
N GLU A 100 -12.21 10.56 -4.78
CA GLU A 100 -12.59 11.36 -3.59
C GLU A 100 -13.27 10.57 -2.47
N ASN A 101 -13.83 9.38 -2.76
CA ASN A 101 -14.41 8.48 -1.74
C ASN A 101 -13.32 7.65 -1.04
N MET A 102 -12.16 7.41 -1.66
CA MET A 102 -11.02 6.73 -1.04
C MET A 102 -10.11 7.75 -0.33
N GLU A 103 -9.65 8.77 -1.05
CA GLU A 103 -8.83 9.84 -0.50
C GLU A 103 -9.68 11.06 -0.14
N THR A 104 -10.45 10.94 0.93
CA THR A 104 -11.43 11.95 1.40
C THR A 104 -10.84 13.32 1.71
N TRP A 105 -9.52 13.38 1.91
CA TRP A 105 -8.75 14.59 2.18
C TRP A 105 -8.41 15.41 0.93
N ILE A 106 -8.71 14.92 -0.28
CA ILE A 106 -8.35 15.61 -1.53
C ILE A 106 -9.00 16.98 -1.68
N ASP A 107 -10.25 17.13 -1.23
CA ASP A 107 -10.94 18.43 -1.26
C ASP A 107 -10.21 19.47 -0.39
N GLU A 108 -9.66 19.05 0.75
CA GLU A 108 -8.90 19.96 1.62
C GLU A 108 -7.60 20.41 0.96
N ILE A 109 -6.91 19.52 0.23
CA ILE A 109 -5.70 19.86 -0.54
C ILE A 109 -5.98 20.97 -1.54
N GLN A 110 -7.06 20.84 -2.33
CA GLN A 110 -7.41 21.82 -3.35
C GLN A 110 -7.70 23.20 -2.77
N ASN A 111 -8.15 23.27 -1.52
CA ASN A 111 -8.46 24.52 -0.82
C ASN A 111 -7.26 25.12 -0.06
N THR A 112 -6.27 24.31 0.30
CA THR A 112 -5.19 24.69 1.22
C THR A 112 -3.84 24.87 0.52
N VAL A 113 -3.58 24.12 -0.54
CA VAL A 113 -2.32 24.15 -1.29
C VAL A 113 -2.46 25.05 -2.52
N ASP A 114 -1.40 25.77 -2.88
CA ASP A 114 -1.35 26.47 -4.17
C ASP A 114 -1.22 25.45 -5.31
N THR A 115 -2.33 25.18 -5.98
CA THR A 115 -2.42 24.20 -7.07
C THR A 115 -2.06 24.77 -8.44
N THR A 116 -1.60 26.03 -8.54
CA THR A 116 -1.33 26.69 -9.83
C THR A 116 -0.38 25.91 -10.73
N ASN A 117 0.60 25.21 -10.13
CA ASN A 117 1.59 24.41 -10.85
C ASN A 117 1.47 22.90 -10.57
N LEU A 118 0.39 22.46 -9.90
CA LEU A 118 0.17 21.07 -9.53
C LEU A 118 -0.96 20.49 -10.37
N ALA A 119 -0.67 19.44 -11.14
CA ALA A 119 -1.70 18.65 -11.80
C ALA A 119 -2.32 17.64 -10.82
N ILE A 120 -3.58 17.84 -10.44
CA ILE A 120 -4.34 16.89 -9.61
C ILE A 120 -5.09 15.95 -10.56
N ILE A 121 -4.83 14.65 -10.44
CA ILE A 121 -5.30 13.61 -11.36
C ILE A 121 -6.09 12.57 -10.57
N ASP A 122 -7.39 12.50 -10.84
CA ASP A 122 -8.28 11.46 -10.34
C ASP A 122 -8.18 10.23 -11.27
N ALA A 123 -7.67 9.11 -10.76
CA ALA A 123 -7.52 7.89 -11.56
C ALA A 123 -8.87 7.24 -11.93
N SER A 124 -9.94 7.60 -11.23
CA SER A 124 -11.30 7.14 -11.52
C SER A 124 -12.02 7.96 -12.59
N GLU A 125 -11.42 9.06 -13.08
CA GLU A 125 -12.07 9.93 -14.05
C GLU A 125 -12.50 9.14 -15.29
N GLY A 126 -13.82 9.15 -15.56
CA GLY A 126 -14.42 8.42 -16.67
C GLY A 126 -14.89 6.99 -16.36
N ILE A 127 -14.74 6.54 -15.11
CA ILE A 127 -15.33 5.28 -14.59
C ILE A 127 -16.71 5.57 -13.99
N GLU A 128 -17.69 4.72 -14.30
CA GLU A 128 -18.99 4.74 -13.62
C GLU A 128 -18.84 4.04 -12.26
N LEU A 129 -18.89 4.82 -11.18
CA LEU A 129 -18.73 4.32 -9.82
C LEU A 129 -19.95 3.50 -9.37
N LEU A 130 -19.69 2.41 -8.66
CA LEU A 130 -20.74 1.62 -8.03
C LEU A 130 -21.21 2.32 -6.75
N PRO A 131 -22.52 2.27 -6.42
CA PRO A 131 -23.02 2.76 -5.15
C PRO A 131 -22.45 1.92 -4.02
N PHE A 132 -22.18 2.56 -2.88
CA PHE A 132 -21.76 1.84 -1.69
C PHE A 132 -22.85 0.82 -1.28
N SER A 133 -22.43 -0.41 -0.95
CA SER A 133 -23.32 -1.45 -0.44
C SER A 133 -22.67 -2.14 0.74
N GLU A 134 -23.31 -2.04 1.91
CA GLU A 134 -22.84 -2.60 3.19
C GLU A 134 -22.59 -4.13 3.16
N GLY A 135 -23.02 -4.84 2.12
CA GLY A 135 -22.88 -6.30 1.98
C GLY A 135 -21.75 -6.79 1.06
N SER A 136 -20.95 -5.90 0.46
CA SER A 136 -19.93 -6.28 -0.54
C SER A 136 -18.64 -6.85 0.05
N HIS A 137 -18.48 -6.82 1.38
CA HIS A 137 -17.28 -7.29 2.10
C HIS A 137 -17.43 -8.73 2.65
N GLU A 138 -18.25 -9.58 2.04
CA GLU A 138 -18.23 -11.01 2.35
C GLU A 138 -16.95 -11.65 1.78
N HIS A 139 -15.88 -11.60 2.57
CA HIS A 139 -14.82 -12.60 2.46
C HIS A 139 -15.47 -13.96 2.75
N GLU A 140 -15.53 -14.83 1.74
CA GLU A 140 -15.86 -16.26 1.89
C GLU A 140 -14.86 -16.91 2.88
N HIS A 141 -15.15 -16.82 4.16
CA HIS A 141 -14.50 -17.61 5.20
C HIS A 141 -15.32 -18.90 5.38
N GLU A 142 -15.06 -19.89 4.53
CA GLU A 142 -15.37 -21.28 4.86
C GLU A 142 -14.53 -21.69 6.08
N HIS A 143 -15.12 -21.57 7.28
CA HIS A 143 -14.62 -22.22 8.49
C HIS A 143 -15.64 -23.24 8.97
N ASP A 144 -15.47 -24.45 8.44
CA ASP A 144 -15.96 -25.70 9.00
C ASP A 144 -15.37 -25.91 10.40
N HIS A 145 -16.21 -25.83 11.44
CA HIS A 145 -15.91 -26.37 12.77
C HIS A 145 -17.20 -26.89 13.42
N ASP A 146 -17.49 -28.17 13.16
CA ASP A 146 -18.28 -29.01 14.06
C ASP A 146 -17.69 -28.97 15.47
N HIS A 147 -18.49 -28.50 16.44
CA HIS A 147 -18.22 -28.69 17.86
C HIS A 147 -19.27 -29.63 18.45
N GLU A 148 -18.86 -30.89 18.66
CA GLU A 148 -19.58 -31.83 19.52
C GLU A 148 -19.54 -31.31 20.97
N GLU A 149 -20.73 -31.21 21.56
CA GLU A 149 -21.02 -30.83 22.94
C GLU A 149 -20.47 -31.89 23.92
N GLU A 150 -19.42 -31.56 24.67
CA GLU A 150 -19.01 -32.32 25.86
C GLU A 150 -19.37 -31.51 27.12
N ALA A 151 -20.45 -31.95 27.77
CA ALA A 151 -20.95 -31.40 29.02
C ALA A 151 -19.99 -31.70 30.18
N HIS A 152 -19.42 -30.66 30.79
CA HIS A 152 -18.68 -30.80 32.04
C HIS A 152 -19.59 -30.55 33.24
N ASP A 153 -19.92 -31.64 33.92
CA ASP A 153 -20.58 -31.72 35.22
C ASP A 153 -19.56 -31.36 36.33
N HIS A 154 -19.85 -30.36 37.16
CA HIS A 154 -19.03 -30.03 38.33
C HIS A 154 -19.79 -30.29 39.63
N GLU A 155 -19.60 -31.50 40.17
CA GLU A 155 -19.93 -31.82 41.56
C GLU A 155 -18.98 -31.15 42.56
N GLY A 156 -19.55 -30.83 43.73
CA GLY A 156 -19.00 -29.90 44.72
C GLY A 156 -17.71 -30.32 45.45
N GLY A 157 -16.95 -29.29 45.84
CA GLY A 157 -15.85 -29.36 46.78
C GLY A 157 -16.02 -28.28 47.84
N THR A 158 -16.27 -28.69 49.07
CA THR A 158 -16.40 -27.84 50.27
C THR A 158 -15.07 -27.21 50.65
N HIS A 159 -15.02 -25.88 50.78
CA HIS A 159 -13.89 -25.18 51.39
C HIS A 159 -14.33 -24.57 52.72
N SER A 160 -13.84 -25.17 53.80
CA SER A 160 -13.99 -24.72 55.19
C SER A 160 -12.95 -23.64 55.46
N HIS A 161 -13.38 -22.41 55.76
CA HIS A 161 -12.52 -21.35 56.26
C HIS A 161 -12.68 -21.21 57.78
N GLU A 162 -11.56 -21.33 58.47
CA GLU A 162 -11.40 -21.25 59.92
C GLU A 162 -11.26 -19.77 60.32
N GLY A 163 -11.93 -19.39 61.41
CA GLY A 163 -12.37 -18.04 61.70
C GLY A 163 -11.32 -16.95 61.91
N GLU A 164 -11.70 -15.73 61.51
CA GLU A 164 -11.45 -14.52 62.29
C GLU A 164 -12.76 -13.72 62.39
N ALA A 165 -13.05 -13.24 63.60
CA ALA A 165 -14.31 -12.63 63.99
C ALA A 165 -14.38 -11.18 63.50
N HIS A 166 -15.39 -10.87 62.68
CA HIS A 166 -15.83 -9.51 62.45
C HIS A 166 -17.33 -9.40 62.69
N ASP A 167 -17.65 -8.66 63.75
CA ASP A 167 -18.97 -8.28 64.19
C ASP A 167 -19.42 -7.09 63.31
N HIS A 168 -20.36 -7.32 62.40
CA HIS A 168 -21.07 -6.24 61.71
C HIS A 168 -22.56 -6.60 61.65
N GLU A 169 -23.32 -5.87 62.46
CA GLU A 169 -24.77 -5.89 62.49
C GLU A 169 -25.37 -5.56 61.12
N GLY A 170 -26.45 -6.26 60.81
CA GLY A 170 -26.93 -6.43 59.44
C GLY A 170 -27.53 -5.20 58.77
N GLU A 171 -27.30 -5.15 57.47
CA GLU A 171 -28.22 -4.55 56.50
C GLU A 171 -28.48 -5.60 55.42
N SER A 172 -29.74 -6.00 55.27
CA SER A 172 -30.19 -6.90 54.22
C SER A 172 -30.17 -6.17 52.88
N HIS A 173 -29.24 -6.53 52.00
CA HIS A 173 -29.34 -6.16 50.59
C HIS A 173 -29.90 -7.36 49.82
N ASN A 174 -31.18 -7.27 49.46
CA ASN A 174 -31.78 -8.02 48.37
C ASN A 174 -30.97 -7.69 47.10
N HIS A 175 -30.25 -8.65 46.54
CA HIS A 175 -29.92 -8.62 45.12
C HIS A 175 -30.94 -9.49 44.40
N GLU A 176 -31.98 -8.82 43.93
CA GLU A 176 -32.90 -9.35 42.95
C GLU A 176 -32.14 -9.41 41.62
N GLY A 177 -32.28 -10.53 40.90
CA GLY A 177 -31.44 -10.85 39.75
C GLY A 177 -31.46 -9.77 38.68
N GLU A 178 -30.30 -9.16 38.45
CA GLU A 178 -30.04 -8.38 37.25
C GLU A 178 -29.56 -9.36 36.19
N THR A 179 -30.47 -9.68 35.27
CA THR A 179 -30.14 -10.25 33.98
C THR A 179 -29.10 -9.33 33.34
N HIS A 180 -27.90 -9.84 33.10
CA HIS A 180 -26.96 -9.19 32.20
C HIS A 180 -27.55 -9.29 30.79
N ASP A 181 -28.47 -8.39 30.46
CA ASP A 181 -28.71 -8.02 29.08
C ASP A 181 -27.37 -7.49 28.58
N HIS A 182 -26.77 -8.22 27.65
CA HIS A 182 -25.76 -7.67 26.78
C HIS A 182 -26.47 -6.62 25.92
N GLU A 183 -26.66 -5.42 26.50
CA GLU A 183 -26.93 -4.22 25.72
C GLU A 183 -25.82 -4.16 24.69
N GLY A 184 -26.22 -4.28 23.42
CA GLY A 184 -25.32 -4.25 22.29
C GLY A 184 -24.38 -3.08 22.50
N HIS A 185 -23.08 -3.37 22.41
CA HIS A 185 -22.15 -2.31 22.10
C HIS A 185 -22.61 -1.75 20.77
N ASP A 186 -23.38 -0.66 20.83
CA ASP A 186 -23.45 0.33 19.78
C ASP A 186 -22.01 0.78 19.61
N HIS A 187 -21.31 0.06 18.73
CA HIS A 187 -20.17 0.61 18.05
C HIS A 187 -20.76 1.83 17.36
N ASP A 188 -20.48 3.02 17.90
CA ASP A 188 -20.54 4.28 17.17
C ASP A 188 -19.56 4.13 16.00
N GLU A 189 -20.00 3.37 15.00
CA GLU A 189 -19.39 3.19 13.71
C GLU A 189 -19.59 4.54 13.04
N HIS A 190 -18.68 5.47 13.34
CA HIS A 190 -18.46 6.65 12.53
C HIS A 190 -17.84 6.19 11.19
N GLY A 191 -18.55 5.31 10.49
CA GLY A 191 -18.29 5.02 9.10
C GLY A 191 -18.57 6.32 8.36
N HIS A 192 -17.53 6.86 7.74
CA HIS A 192 -17.73 7.88 6.73
C HIS A 192 -18.61 7.24 5.65
N HIS A 193 -19.90 7.56 5.65
CA HIS A 193 -20.83 7.03 4.67
C HIS A 193 -20.50 7.65 3.31
N HIS A 194 -19.74 6.93 2.50
CA HIS A 194 -19.49 7.26 1.11
C HIS A 194 -20.72 6.91 0.27
N GLU A 195 -21.08 7.79 -0.67
CA GLU A 195 -22.19 7.50 -1.61
C GLU A 195 -21.80 6.38 -2.58
N PHE A 196 -20.52 6.32 -2.94
CA PHE A 196 -19.94 5.36 -3.86
C PHE A 196 -18.93 4.44 -3.18
N ASP A 197 -18.73 3.25 -3.73
CA ASP A 197 -17.69 2.33 -3.27
C ASP A 197 -16.30 2.97 -3.46
N PRO A 198 -15.50 3.12 -2.39
CA PRO A 198 -14.16 3.70 -2.51
C PRO A 198 -13.18 2.79 -3.25
N HIS A 199 -13.47 1.49 -3.40
CA HIS A 199 -12.62 0.52 -4.08
C HIS A 199 -12.96 0.42 -5.57
N LEU A 200 -11.96 0.62 -6.43
CA LEU A 200 -12.07 0.52 -7.89
C LEU A 200 -11.46 -0.77 -8.42
#